data_AF-A0A2E6KA13-F1
#
_entry.id   AF-A0A2E6KA13-F1
#
_cell.length_a   1.000
_cell.length_b   1.000
_cell.length_c   1.000
_cell.angle_alpha   90.00
_cell.angle_beta   90.00
_cell.angle_gamma   90.00
#
_symmetry.space_group_name_H-M   'P 1'
#
loop_
_entity.id
_entity.type
_entity.pdbx_description
1 polymer ?
#
loop_
_entity_poly.entity_id
_entity_poly.type
_entity_poly.pdbx_seq_one_letter_code
_entity_poly.pdbx_strand_id
1 'polypeptide(L)'
;MATTPYRADRDTPDELTGLGGLVHLRDTVAGWREDWRTSSRACPINAMLVSIGRIDTVNVAFGETAGDLALVEVARRIRHFAGDELESDAWLATRLAGGHFLLIARSEMTSERWQWLAEALADALAAPIANPSGESSLRLWPRIALMKWGESDDVDIMLDRLSEVSARLRMGNGRRIAWSSGAINASPRTHIELEADLLAAIDRDEIEILFQPQFSLSDDSVVGAEALARWHHPIVGEIGADTLFQIAERADHVAQLSRHIAERALTKATAWRPDIRLSINITPSDLAADNFATDFAQMAKRRGFPLSRITLEITEQVLLAETDRVERVLQRLKALGVSIALDDFGAGFCNFHYLKVLPIDFLKLDRSMLAGVLANSRDRAVFRAIMGMAKALDLRVLVEGVETEEQRAFIAAEDCAYYQGFLRAGALPDVTFREMATA
;
A
#
# COMPACT_ATOMS: atom_id res chain seq x y z
N MET A 1 -51.22 -17.16 8.51
CA MET A 1 -49.78 -17.48 8.51
C MET A 1 -49.08 -16.41 7.70
N ALA A 2 -48.50 -15.43 8.38
CA ALA A 2 -47.83 -14.29 7.75
C ALA A 2 -46.41 -14.70 7.37
N THR A 3 -46.07 -14.54 6.09
CA THR A 3 -44.72 -14.65 5.55
C THR A 3 -43.92 -13.42 5.96
N THR A 4 -42.95 -13.61 6.85
CA THR A 4 -41.95 -12.61 7.21
C THR A 4 -41.09 -12.30 5.99
N PRO A 5 -40.94 -11.03 5.57
CA PRO A 5 -40.02 -10.68 4.49
C PRO A 5 -38.57 -10.84 4.97
N TYR A 6 -37.75 -11.43 4.10
CA TYR A 6 -36.30 -11.51 4.24
C TYR A 6 -35.72 -10.09 4.43
N ARG A 7 -35.33 -9.77 5.67
CA ARG A 7 -34.54 -8.57 5.96
C ARG A 7 -33.15 -8.78 5.35
N ALA A 8 -32.82 -7.99 4.33
CA ALA A 8 -31.44 -7.81 3.90
C ALA A 8 -30.69 -7.12 5.05
N ASP A 9 -29.99 -7.93 5.84
CA ASP A 9 -29.22 -7.49 7.01
C ASP A 9 -27.76 -7.33 6.59
N ARG A 10 -27.24 -6.13 6.87
CA ARG A 10 -25.83 -5.74 7.13
C ARG A 10 -24.92 -5.36 5.97
N ASP A 11 -24.37 -4.17 6.18
CA ASP A 11 -23.12 -3.58 5.71
C ASP A 11 -21.93 -4.54 5.97
N THR A 12 -21.95 -5.69 5.29
CA THR A 12 -20.97 -6.75 5.52
C THR A 12 -19.96 -6.70 4.39
N PRO A 13 -18.66 -6.53 4.68
CA PRO A 13 -17.60 -6.63 3.69
C PRO A 13 -17.67 -7.96 2.92
N ASP A 14 -17.17 -7.99 1.69
CA ASP A 14 -17.00 -9.21 0.91
C ASP A 14 -16.20 -10.23 1.72
N GLU A 15 -16.79 -11.38 2.05
CA GLU A 15 -16.19 -12.36 2.98
C GLU A 15 -14.83 -12.89 2.49
N LEU A 16 -14.61 -12.92 1.18
CA LEU A 16 -13.35 -13.38 0.60
C LEU A 16 -12.27 -12.30 0.67
N THR A 17 -12.56 -11.09 0.20
CA THR A 17 -11.54 -10.05 -0.01
C THR A 17 -11.47 -9.01 1.09
N GLY A 18 -12.48 -8.93 1.96
CA GLY A 18 -12.63 -7.91 3.00
C GLY A 18 -12.94 -6.51 2.45
N LEU A 19 -13.20 -6.36 1.15
CA LEU A 19 -13.57 -5.07 0.55
C LEU A 19 -15.02 -4.70 0.84
N GLY A 20 -15.34 -3.41 0.74
CA GLY A 20 -16.71 -2.93 0.87
C GLY A 20 -17.65 -3.52 -0.19
N GLY A 21 -18.95 -3.53 0.10
CA GLY A 21 -20.01 -3.93 -0.82
C GLY A 21 -20.75 -2.75 -1.44
N LEU A 22 -21.76 -3.03 -2.26
CA LEU A 22 -22.58 -2.00 -2.95
C LEU A 22 -23.34 -1.06 -2.00
N VAL A 23 -23.70 -1.52 -0.80
CA VAL A 23 -24.37 -0.68 0.20
C VAL A 23 -23.40 0.38 0.72
N HIS A 24 -22.24 -0.07 1.21
CA HIS A 24 -21.16 0.80 1.66
C HIS A 24 -20.76 1.83 0.59
N LEU A 25 -20.61 1.39 -0.68
CA LEU A 25 -20.34 2.27 -1.81
C LEU A 25 -21.37 3.42 -1.92
N ARG A 26 -22.67 3.10 -1.83
CA ARG A 26 -23.74 4.10 -1.94
C ARG A 26 -23.73 5.06 -0.78
N ASP A 27 -23.51 4.57 0.44
CA ASP A 27 -23.48 5.39 1.65
C ASP A 27 -22.26 6.33 1.65
N THR A 28 -21.07 5.83 1.28
CA THR A 28 -19.85 6.64 1.13
C THR A 28 -20.04 7.75 0.10
N VAL A 29 -20.55 7.42 -1.09
CA VAL A 29 -20.82 8.43 -2.14
C VAL A 29 -21.83 9.46 -1.66
N ALA A 30 -22.89 9.04 -0.95
CA ALA A 30 -23.90 9.94 -0.43
C ALA A 30 -23.29 10.93 0.58
N GLY A 31 -22.47 10.44 1.52
CA GLY A 31 -21.72 11.26 2.47
C GLY A 31 -20.78 12.24 1.76
N TRP A 32 -20.00 11.74 0.80
CA TRP A 32 -19.09 12.56 -0.01
C TRP A 32 -19.80 13.70 -0.74
N ARG A 33 -21.00 13.45 -1.26
CA ARG A 33 -21.83 14.47 -1.92
C ARG A 33 -22.39 15.47 -0.92
N GLU A 34 -22.82 15.04 0.25
CA GLU A 34 -23.33 15.93 1.30
C GLU A 34 -22.25 16.92 1.75
N ASP A 35 -21.06 16.43 2.08
CA ASP A 35 -19.92 17.27 2.49
C ASP A 35 -19.56 18.32 1.43
N TRP A 36 -19.70 17.94 0.16
CA TRP A 36 -19.33 18.78 -0.99
C TRP A 36 -20.40 19.81 -1.39
N ARG A 37 -21.64 19.69 -0.91
CA ARG A 37 -22.76 20.59 -1.30
C ARG A 37 -22.52 22.08 -1.01
N THR A 38 -21.48 22.40 -0.25
CA THR A 38 -21.01 23.77 -0.02
C THR A 38 -20.39 24.43 -1.26
N SER A 39 -20.13 23.68 -2.35
CA SER A 39 -19.52 24.17 -3.59
C SER A 39 -20.49 24.17 -4.79
N SER A 40 -20.43 25.20 -5.64
CA SER A 40 -21.23 25.31 -6.89
C SER A 40 -20.80 24.36 -8.02
N ARG A 41 -20.07 23.28 -7.71
CA ARG A 41 -19.49 22.33 -8.68
C ARG A 41 -19.89 20.90 -8.30
N ALA A 42 -19.91 20.00 -9.29
CA ALA A 42 -20.05 18.56 -9.03
C ALA A 42 -19.01 18.07 -8.01
N CYS A 43 -19.41 17.10 -7.17
CA CYS A 43 -18.47 16.40 -6.30
C CYS A 43 -17.41 15.71 -7.17
N PRO A 44 -16.10 15.94 -6.94
CA PRO A 44 -15.04 15.50 -7.83
C PRO A 44 -14.73 14.01 -7.62
N ILE A 45 -15.68 13.15 -7.98
CA ILE A 45 -15.50 11.71 -7.87
C ILE A 45 -14.92 11.17 -9.18
N ASN A 46 -13.93 10.30 -9.06
CA ASN A 46 -13.27 9.60 -10.16
C ASN A 46 -13.45 8.10 -9.92
N ALA A 47 -13.71 7.32 -10.97
CA ALA A 47 -14.02 5.91 -10.84
C ALA A 47 -13.23 5.04 -11.84
N MET A 48 -12.76 3.90 -11.34
CA MET A 48 -12.04 2.84 -12.05
C MET A 48 -12.77 1.52 -11.84
N LEU A 49 -13.29 0.93 -12.91
CA LEU A 49 -13.77 -0.46 -12.88
C LEU A 49 -12.67 -1.38 -13.41
N VAL A 50 -11.99 -2.04 -12.50
CA VAL A 50 -11.00 -3.08 -12.77
C VAL A 50 -11.72 -4.40 -13.05
N SER A 51 -11.33 -5.06 -14.13
CA SER A 51 -11.89 -6.34 -14.57
C SER A 51 -10.74 -7.32 -14.82
N ILE A 52 -10.60 -8.30 -13.94
CA ILE A 52 -9.65 -9.39 -14.07
C ILE A 52 -10.25 -10.43 -15.02
N GLY A 53 -9.69 -10.55 -16.22
CA GLY A 53 -10.14 -11.56 -17.17
C GLY A 53 -9.74 -12.97 -16.72
N ARG A 54 -10.57 -13.97 -17.06
CA ARG A 54 -10.25 -15.40 -16.98
C ARG A 54 -9.99 -15.95 -15.57
N ILE A 55 -10.60 -15.39 -14.52
CA ILE A 55 -10.57 -16.02 -13.19
C ILE A 55 -11.14 -17.45 -13.23
N ASP A 56 -12.16 -17.69 -14.06
CA ASP A 56 -12.70 -19.03 -14.30
C ASP A 56 -11.66 -19.98 -14.91
N THR A 57 -10.76 -19.47 -15.75
CA THR A 57 -9.66 -20.26 -16.32
C THR A 57 -8.60 -20.56 -15.26
N VAL A 58 -8.34 -19.63 -14.34
CA VAL A 58 -7.48 -19.88 -13.17
C VAL A 58 -8.09 -20.99 -12.31
N ASN A 59 -9.40 -20.93 -12.04
CA ASN A 59 -10.12 -21.97 -11.29
C ASN A 59 -10.02 -23.34 -11.97
N VAL A 60 -10.18 -23.39 -13.29
CA VAL A 60 -10.08 -24.64 -14.06
C VAL A 60 -8.65 -25.19 -14.08
N ALA A 61 -7.65 -24.31 -14.19
CA ALA A 61 -6.24 -24.72 -14.34
C ALA A 61 -5.56 -25.05 -13.00
N PHE A 62 -5.89 -24.32 -11.93
CA PHE A 62 -5.19 -24.37 -10.64
C PHE A 62 -6.11 -24.64 -9.44
N GLY A 63 -7.41 -24.84 -9.68
CA GLY A 63 -8.42 -25.07 -8.64
C GLY A 63 -9.05 -23.79 -8.08
N GLU A 64 -10.22 -23.91 -7.47
CA GLU A 64 -10.98 -22.78 -6.91
C GLU A 64 -10.20 -22.02 -5.84
N THR A 65 -9.45 -22.73 -4.98
CA THR A 65 -8.60 -22.10 -3.95
C THR A 65 -7.56 -21.16 -4.55
N ALA A 66 -6.99 -21.50 -5.72
CA ALA A 66 -6.00 -20.64 -6.38
C ALA A 66 -6.64 -19.37 -6.95
N GLY A 67 -7.87 -19.45 -7.47
CA GLY A 67 -8.60 -18.27 -7.90
C GLY A 67 -9.04 -17.39 -6.74
N ASP A 68 -9.47 -17.97 -5.63
CA ASP A 68 -9.80 -17.23 -4.42
C ASP A 68 -8.60 -16.44 -3.90
N LEU A 69 -7.43 -17.10 -3.83
CA LEU A 69 -6.18 -16.44 -3.46
C LEU A 69 -5.78 -15.32 -4.43
N ALA A 70 -6.00 -15.51 -5.74
CA ALA A 70 -5.74 -14.48 -6.73
C ALA A 70 -6.65 -13.26 -6.52
N LEU A 71 -7.92 -13.46 -6.14
CA LEU A 71 -8.86 -12.38 -5.86
C LEU A 71 -8.51 -11.63 -4.58
N VAL A 72 -8.08 -12.34 -3.53
CA VAL A 72 -7.54 -11.75 -2.29
C VAL A 72 -6.32 -10.88 -2.59
N GLU A 73 -5.38 -11.39 -3.39
CA GLU A 73 -4.17 -10.65 -3.76
C GLU A 73 -4.49 -9.40 -4.62
N VAL A 74 -5.45 -9.49 -5.55
CA VAL A 74 -5.92 -8.33 -6.33
C VAL A 74 -6.51 -7.27 -5.40
N ALA A 75 -7.38 -7.67 -4.46
CA ALA A 75 -7.97 -6.75 -3.49
C ALA A 75 -6.91 -6.07 -2.63
N ARG A 76 -5.90 -6.83 -2.18
CA ARG A 76 -4.76 -6.32 -1.42
C ARG A 76 -4.00 -5.26 -2.22
N ARG A 77 -3.61 -5.57 -3.46
CA ARG A 77 -2.90 -4.63 -4.34
C ARG A 77 -3.69 -3.36 -4.63
N ILE A 78 -5.02 -3.46 -4.83
CA ILE A 78 -5.88 -2.28 -5.00
C ILE A 78 -5.85 -1.40 -3.74
N ARG A 79 -6.00 -1.99 -2.55
CA ARG A 79 -5.98 -1.25 -1.28
C ARG A 79 -4.65 -0.60 -1.01
N HIS A 80 -3.56 -1.31 -1.27
CA HIS A 80 -2.21 -0.81 -1.10
C HIS A 80 -1.94 0.36 -2.04
N PHE A 81 -2.20 0.17 -3.33
CA PHE A 81 -2.09 1.22 -4.35
C PHE A 81 -2.91 2.46 -3.98
N ALA A 82 -4.17 2.28 -3.60
CA ALA A 82 -5.03 3.40 -3.22
C ALA A 82 -4.55 4.09 -1.94
N GLY A 83 -4.02 3.35 -0.96
CA GLY A 83 -3.45 3.91 0.27
C GLY A 83 -2.18 4.72 0.03
N ASP A 84 -1.37 4.36 -0.97
CA ASP A 84 -0.14 5.07 -1.28
C ASP A 84 -0.36 6.28 -2.20
N GLU A 85 -1.26 6.17 -3.20
CA GLU A 85 -1.43 7.17 -4.26
C GLU A 85 -2.58 8.16 -4.05
N LEU A 86 -3.49 7.88 -3.12
CA LEU A 86 -4.68 8.69 -2.86
C LEU A 86 -4.74 9.14 -1.40
N GLU A 87 -5.23 10.35 -1.17
CA GLU A 87 -5.45 10.89 0.16
C GLU A 87 -6.36 9.97 1.00
N SER A 88 -6.02 9.84 2.28
CA SER A 88 -6.79 9.09 3.26
C SER A 88 -8.20 9.65 3.40
N ASP A 89 -9.20 8.78 3.61
CA ASP A 89 -10.64 9.11 3.62
C ASP A 89 -11.22 9.64 2.29
N ALA A 90 -10.41 9.74 1.24
CA ALA A 90 -10.82 10.22 -0.07
C ALA A 90 -10.99 9.10 -1.10
N TRP A 91 -10.90 7.83 -0.72
CA TRP A 91 -11.09 6.71 -1.64
C TRP A 91 -11.85 5.53 -1.03
N LEU A 92 -12.43 4.69 -1.90
CA LEU A 92 -13.07 3.44 -1.53
C LEU A 92 -12.82 2.37 -2.59
N ALA A 93 -12.44 1.17 -2.14
CA ALA A 93 -12.35 -0.03 -2.97
C ALA A 93 -13.49 -1.01 -2.64
N THR A 94 -14.20 -1.47 -3.66
CA THR A 94 -15.37 -2.34 -3.57
C THR A 94 -15.22 -3.52 -4.51
N ARG A 95 -15.56 -4.73 -4.06
CA ARG A 95 -15.70 -5.87 -4.97
C ARG A 95 -17.16 -5.98 -5.40
N LEU A 96 -17.43 -5.91 -6.70
CA LEU A 96 -18.80 -5.98 -7.22
C LEU A 96 -19.28 -7.42 -7.32
N ALA A 97 -18.56 -8.24 -8.08
CA ALA A 97 -18.78 -9.67 -8.24
C ALA A 97 -17.63 -10.30 -9.04
N GLY A 98 -17.34 -11.59 -8.81
CA GLY A 98 -16.32 -12.32 -9.57
C GLY A 98 -14.95 -11.61 -9.53
N GLY A 99 -14.39 -11.32 -10.71
CA GLY A 99 -13.15 -10.57 -10.89
C GLY A 99 -13.33 -9.06 -11.14
N HIS A 100 -14.48 -8.48 -10.78
CA HIS A 100 -14.77 -7.06 -10.95
C HIS A 100 -14.60 -6.28 -9.64
N PHE A 101 -13.72 -5.29 -9.68
CA PHE A 101 -13.40 -4.41 -8.56
C PHE A 101 -13.60 -2.96 -8.99
N LEU A 102 -14.20 -2.17 -8.12
CA LEU A 102 -14.40 -0.75 -8.30
C LEU A 102 -13.51 0.00 -7.32
N LEU A 103 -12.68 0.91 -7.82
CA LEU A 103 -11.98 1.91 -7.03
C LEU A 103 -12.57 3.29 -7.35
N ILE A 104 -13.03 4.01 -6.33
CA ILE A 104 -13.48 5.39 -6.46
C ILE A 104 -12.66 6.32 -5.58
N ALA A 105 -12.49 7.57 -6.01
CA ALA A 105 -11.78 8.60 -5.27
C ALA A 105 -12.49 9.96 -5.35
N ARG A 106 -12.75 10.62 -4.21
CA ARG A 106 -13.21 12.01 -4.10
C ARG A 106 -12.00 12.94 -4.04
N SER A 107 -11.51 13.38 -5.19
CA SER A 107 -10.37 14.29 -5.27
C SER A 107 -10.41 15.11 -6.57
N GLU A 108 -10.07 16.40 -6.46
CA GLU A 108 -9.92 17.29 -7.61
C GLU A 108 -8.66 16.94 -8.40
N MET A 109 -8.79 16.00 -9.34
CA MET A 109 -7.68 15.56 -10.21
C MET A 109 -7.93 15.83 -11.69
N THR A 110 -6.86 15.96 -12.46
CA THR A 110 -6.90 16.03 -13.92
C THR A 110 -7.24 14.66 -14.51
N SER A 111 -7.68 14.62 -15.78
CA SER A 111 -7.94 13.33 -16.42
C SER A 111 -6.64 12.58 -16.73
N GLU A 112 -5.55 13.31 -16.93
CA GLU A 112 -4.19 12.82 -17.11
C GLU A 112 -3.72 12.08 -15.85
N ARG A 113 -3.91 12.66 -14.65
CA ARG A 113 -3.61 11.98 -13.37
C ARG A 113 -4.42 10.69 -13.22
N TRP A 114 -5.72 10.71 -13.51
CA TRP A 114 -6.56 9.52 -13.38
C TRP A 114 -6.20 8.42 -14.39
N GLN A 115 -5.86 8.80 -15.62
CA GLN A 115 -5.34 7.86 -16.63
C GLN A 115 -4.03 7.22 -16.16
N TRP A 116 -3.12 8.02 -15.62
CA TRP A 116 -1.84 7.53 -15.11
C TRP A 116 -2.02 6.57 -13.93
N LEU A 117 -2.86 6.94 -12.95
CA LEU A 117 -3.18 6.06 -11.82
C LEU A 117 -3.74 4.72 -12.30
N ALA A 118 -4.55 4.72 -13.37
CA ALA A 118 -5.06 3.48 -13.94
C ALA A 118 -3.96 2.64 -14.59
N GLU A 119 -2.97 3.27 -15.23
CA GLU A 119 -1.82 2.56 -15.81
C GLU A 119 -0.95 1.94 -14.73
N ALA A 120 -0.61 2.70 -13.70
CA ALA A 120 0.16 2.23 -12.54
C ALA A 120 -0.57 1.10 -11.80
N LEU A 121 -1.87 1.23 -11.55
CA LEU A 121 -2.69 0.18 -10.95
C LEU A 121 -2.72 -1.08 -11.85
N ALA A 122 -2.86 -0.93 -13.17
CA ALA A 122 -2.85 -2.05 -14.08
C ALA A 122 -1.50 -2.79 -14.08
N ASP A 123 -0.38 -2.07 -13.97
CA ASP A 123 0.96 -2.65 -13.86
C ASP A 123 1.14 -3.38 -12.52
N ALA A 124 0.75 -2.76 -11.41
CA ALA A 124 0.77 -3.38 -10.07
C ALA A 124 -0.05 -4.69 -10.04
N LEU A 125 -1.24 -4.70 -10.65
CA LEU A 125 -2.11 -5.87 -10.72
C LEU A 125 -1.60 -6.96 -11.68
N ALA A 126 -0.79 -6.59 -12.68
CA ALA A 126 -0.20 -7.52 -13.63
C ALA A 126 1.06 -8.24 -13.09
N ALA A 127 1.67 -7.72 -12.02
CA ALA A 127 2.85 -8.33 -11.42
C ALA A 127 2.58 -9.79 -11.01
N PRO A 128 3.58 -10.70 -11.08
CA PRO A 128 3.37 -12.11 -10.77
C PRO A 128 2.79 -12.31 -9.35
N ILE A 129 1.86 -13.25 -9.23
CA ILE A 129 1.31 -13.71 -7.95
C ILE A 129 2.00 -15.03 -7.60
N ALA A 130 2.61 -15.10 -6.42
CA ALA A 130 3.22 -16.33 -5.93
C ALA A 130 2.15 -17.43 -5.79
N ASN A 131 2.43 -18.61 -6.34
CA ASN A 131 1.56 -19.77 -6.19
C ASN A 131 2.04 -20.60 -4.99
N PRO A 132 1.18 -20.93 -4.01
CA PRO A 132 1.55 -21.73 -2.85
C PRO A 132 2.05 -23.14 -3.19
N SER A 133 1.73 -23.68 -4.37
CA SER A 133 2.24 -24.99 -4.82
C SER A 133 3.66 -24.96 -5.39
N GLY A 134 4.25 -23.76 -5.61
CA GLY A 134 5.63 -23.60 -6.07
C GLY A 134 5.90 -23.90 -7.55
N GLU A 135 4.89 -24.32 -8.33
CA GLU A 135 5.12 -24.82 -9.70
C GLU A 135 5.21 -23.73 -10.78
N SER A 136 4.53 -22.59 -10.62
CA SER A 136 4.60 -21.41 -11.53
C SER A 136 3.87 -20.20 -10.93
N SER A 137 4.38 -18.99 -11.16
CA SER A 137 3.70 -17.76 -10.74
C SER A 137 2.48 -17.46 -11.64
N LEU A 138 1.38 -17.05 -11.02
CA LEU A 138 0.16 -16.68 -11.73
C LEU A 138 0.30 -15.23 -12.24
N ARG A 139 -0.03 -14.99 -13.51
CA ARG A 139 -0.11 -13.64 -14.09
C ARG A 139 -1.54 -13.32 -14.49
N LEU A 140 -2.01 -12.15 -14.07
CA LEU A 140 -3.35 -11.65 -14.38
C LEU A 140 -3.26 -10.58 -15.46
N TRP A 141 -4.33 -10.46 -16.26
CA TRP A 141 -4.47 -9.38 -17.24
C TRP A 141 -5.62 -8.44 -16.87
N PRO A 142 -5.35 -7.40 -16.06
CA PRO A 142 -6.34 -6.42 -15.68
C PRO A 142 -6.75 -5.56 -16.88
N ARG A 143 -8.04 -5.26 -16.96
CA ARG A 143 -8.60 -4.20 -17.82
C ARG A 143 -9.29 -3.18 -16.95
N ILE A 144 -9.14 -1.89 -17.26
CA ILE A 144 -9.70 -0.82 -16.43
C ILE A 144 -10.55 0.13 -17.28
N ALA A 145 -11.81 0.27 -16.89
CA ALA A 145 -12.69 1.31 -17.41
C ALA A 145 -12.63 2.55 -16.51
N LEU A 146 -12.54 3.74 -17.10
CA LEU A 146 -12.39 5.01 -16.40
C LEU A 146 -13.60 5.90 -16.57
N MET A 147 -13.94 6.64 -15.52
CA MET A 147 -14.97 7.66 -15.53
C MET A 147 -14.62 8.79 -14.57
N LYS A 148 -15.04 10.01 -14.92
CA LYS A 148 -15.16 11.14 -13.99
C LYS A 148 -16.64 11.47 -13.80
N TRP A 149 -17.02 11.74 -12.57
CA TRP A 149 -18.39 11.99 -12.17
C TRP A 149 -18.84 13.36 -12.66
N GLY A 150 -20.01 13.40 -13.33
CA GLY A 150 -20.67 14.62 -13.77
C GLY A 150 -21.84 15.03 -12.85
N GLU A 151 -22.36 16.25 -13.01
CA GLU A 151 -23.40 16.81 -12.13
C GLU A 151 -24.68 15.96 -12.00
N SER A 152 -25.02 15.20 -13.04
CA SER A 152 -26.24 14.37 -13.10
C SER A 152 -26.00 12.88 -12.83
N ASP A 153 -24.77 12.48 -12.53
CA ASP A 153 -24.46 11.08 -12.31
C ASP A 153 -24.84 10.63 -10.89
N ASP A 154 -25.29 9.38 -10.79
CA ASP A 154 -25.44 8.63 -9.54
C ASP A 154 -24.62 7.33 -9.60
N VAL A 155 -24.67 6.54 -8.53
CA VAL A 155 -23.91 5.29 -8.44
C VAL A 155 -24.32 4.31 -9.54
N ASP A 156 -25.61 4.24 -9.88
CA ASP A 156 -26.12 3.26 -10.83
C ASP A 156 -25.70 3.65 -12.26
N ILE A 157 -25.81 4.94 -12.63
CA ILE A 157 -25.30 5.48 -13.90
C ILE A 157 -23.79 5.27 -14.05
N MET A 158 -23.02 5.48 -12.97
CA MET A 158 -21.59 5.25 -12.97
C MET A 158 -21.27 3.78 -13.26
N LEU A 159 -21.93 2.85 -12.57
CA LEU A 159 -21.74 1.41 -12.76
C LEU A 159 -22.11 0.95 -14.17
N ASP A 160 -23.21 1.45 -14.72
CA ASP A 160 -23.66 1.12 -16.08
C ASP A 160 -22.64 1.56 -17.13
N ARG A 161 -22.19 2.82 -17.06
CA ARG A 161 -21.21 3.37 -18.01
C ARG A 161 -19.88 2.64 -17.94
N LEU A 162 -19.38 2.37 -16.73
CA LEU A 162 -18.13 1.63 -16.54
C LEU A 162 -18.26 0.19 -17.06
N SER A 163 -19.40 -0.46 -16.83
CA SER A 163 -19.68 -1.82 -17.31
C SER A 163 -19.71 -1.90 -18.83
N GLU A 164 -20.30 -0.92 -19.51
CA GLU A 164 -20.28 -0.82 -20.97
C GLU A 164 -18.85 -0.74 -21.51
N VAL A 165 -18.02 0.14 -20.94
CA VAL A 165 -16.61 0.30 -21.33
C VAL A 165 -15.83 -0.99 -21.10
N SER A 166 -16.03 -1.62 -19.94
CA SER A 166 -15.38 -2.87 -19.59
C SER A 166 -15.74 -3.99 -20.57
N ALA A 167 -17.00 -4.07 -21.01
CA ALA A 167 -17.43 -5.00 -22.06
C ALA A 167 -16.74 -4.71 -23.40
N ARG A 168 -16.63 -3.44 -23.81
CA ARG A 168 -15.89 -3.05 -25.04
C ARG A 168 -14.40 -3.44 -24.95
N LEU A 169 -13.75 -3.23 -23.81
CA LEU A 169 -12.35 -3.62 -23.58
C LEU A 169 -12.14 -5.15 -23.63
N ARG A 170 -13.14 -5.95 -23.25
CA ARG A 170 -13.08 -7.42 -23.37
C ARG A 170 -13.17 -7.89 -24.83
N MET A 171 -13.96 -7.21 -25.65
CA MET A 171 -14.13 -7.55 -27.08
C MET A 171 -13.01 -7.00 -27.97
N GLY A 172 -12.34 -5.93 -27.53
CA GLY A 172 -11.24 -5.30 -28.26
C GLY A 172 -9.90 -6.01 -28.10
N ASN A 173 -9.02 -5.81 -29.08
CA ASN A 173 -7.67 -6.37 -29.10
C ASN A 173 -6.68 -5.34 -28.54
N GLY A 174 -5.85 -5.73 -27.56
CA GLY A 174 -4.63 -5.00 -27.15
C GLY A 174 -4.79 -3.80 -26.23
N ARG A 175 -5.98 -3.18 -26.11
CA ARG A 175 -6.19 -2.03 -25.21
C ARG A 175 -6.55 -2.49 -23.79
N ARG A 176 -5.73 -2.12 -22.80
CA ARG A 176 -5.98 -2.44 -21.38
C ARG A 176 -6.88 -1.43 -20.64
N ILE A 177 -6.90 -0.16 -21.07
CA ILE A 177 -7.59 0.94 -20.37
C ILE A 177 -8.42 1.78 -21.35
N ALA A 178 -9.65 2.15 -20.98
CA ALA A 178 -10.50 3.05 -21.77
C ALA A 178 -11.44 3.90 -20.90
N TRP A 179 -11.84 5.05 -21.43
CA TRP A 179 -12.77 5.99 -20.80
C TRP A 179 -14.23 5.74 -21.19
N SER A 180 -15.14 6.10 -20.29
CA SER A 180 -16.60 6.07 -20.52
C SER A 180 -17.06 7.11 -21.54
N SER A 181 -16.56 8.34 -21.44
CA SER A 181 -16.66 9.32 -22.51
C SER A 181 -15.61 9.01 -23.58
N GLY A 182 -16.06 8.80 -24.83
CA GLY A 182 -15.19 8.41 -25.96
C GLY A 182 -14.10 9.42 -26.34
N ALA A 183 -13.97 10.55 -25.63
CA ALA A 183 -12.95 11.57 -25.86
C ALA A 183 -12.46 12.13 -24.52
N ILE A 184 -11.47 11.45 -23.93
CA ILE A 184 -10.39 12.16 -23.27
C ILE A 184 -9.12 11.72 -23.99
N ASN A 185 -8.69 12.54 -24.95
CA ASN A 185 -7.35 12.46 -25.54
C ASN A 185 -6.33 13.02 -24.53
N ALA A 186 -6.32 12.48 -23.32
CA ALA A 186 -5.10 12.53 -22.54
C ALA A 186 -4.18 11.58 -23.29
N SER A 187 -3.33 12.12 -24.18
CA SER A 187 -2.18 11.34 -24.61
C SER A 187 -1.47 10.99 -23.32
N PRO A 188 -1.43 9.71 -22.91
CA PRO A 188 -0.68 9.35 -21.72
C PRO A 188 0.71 9.92 -21.94
N ARG A 189 1.27 10.62 -20.94
CA ARG A 189 2.73 10.79 -20.96
C ARG A 189 3.28 9.39 -21.11
N THR A 190 4.13 9.20 -22.11
CA THR A 190 4.70 7.88 -22.30
C THR A 190 5.49 7.54 -21.04
N HIS A 191 5.51 6.28 -20.62
CA HIS A 191 6.35 5.86 -19.48
C HIS A 191 7.79 6.38 -19.63
N ILE A 192 8.29 6.50 -20.86
CA ILE A 192 9.60 7.07 -21.22
C ILE A 192 9.78 8.52 -20.74
N GLU A 193 8.75 9.36 -20.82
CA GLU A 193 8.83 10.75 -20.34
C GLU A 193 8.96 10.80 -18.83
N LEU A 194 8.22 9.96 -18.11
CA LEU A 194 8.30 9.87 -16.64
C LEU A 194 9.64 9.30 -16.16
N GLU A 195 10.19 8.33 -16.89
CA GLU A 195 11.52 7.77 -16.63
C GLU A 195 12.61 8.87 -16.72
N ALA A 196 12.52 9.74 -17.73
CA ALA A 196 13.43 10.88 -17.89
C ALA A 196 13.23 11.96 -16.80
N ASP A 197 11.96 12.26 -16.47
CA ASP A 197 11.62 13.24 -15.43
C ASP A 197 12.09 12.78 -14.05
N LEU A 198 12.04 11.48 -13.75
CA LEU A 198 12.50 10.92 -12.47
C LEU A 198 13.99 11.21 -12.22
N LEU A 199 14.84 11.03 -13.23
CA LEU A 199 16.27 11.32 -13.11
C LEU A 199 16.52 12.79 -12.79
N ALA A 200 15.82 13.69 -13.49
CA ALA A 200 15.90 15.12 -13.22
C ALA A 200 15.39 15.45 -11.81
N ALA A 201 14.33 14.79 -11.34
CA ALA A 201 13.78 14.98 -10.01
C ALA A 201 14.76 14.53 -8.90
N ILE A 202 15.47 13.41 -9.11
CA ILE A 202 16.53 12.94 -8.22
C ILE A 202 17.67 13.96 -8.17
N ASP A 203 18.14 14.45 -9.32
CA ASP A 203 19.25 15.40 -9.40
C ASP A 203 18.92 16.78 -8.81
N ARG A 204 17.63 17.15 -8.80
CA ARG A 204 17.12 18.44 -8.30
C ARG A 204 16.56 18.38 -6.88
N ASP A 205 16.66 17.25 -6.19
CA ASP A 205 16.06 17.05 -4.87
C ASP A 205 14.54 17.32 -4.83
N GLU A 206 13.81 16.92 -5.87
CA GLU A 206 12.34 17.10 -5.98
C GLU A 206 11.52 15.94 -5.37
N ILE A 207 12.18 14.86 -4.90
CA ILE A 207 11.53 13.74 -4.20
C ILE A 207 11.33 14.07 -2.71
N GLU A 208 10.16 14.56 -2.34
CA GLU A 208 9.83 14.86 -0.95
C GLU A 208 9.89 13.59 -0.07
N ILE A 209 10.38 13.76 1.16
CA ILE A 209 10.35 12.72 2.19
C ILE A 209 9.40 13.18 3.28
N LEU A 210 8.31 12.43 3.45
CA LEU A 210 7.38 12.54 4.56
C LEU A 210 7.74 11.51 5.63
N PHE A 211 7.25 11.73 6.85
CA PHE A 211 7.52 10.90 8.01
C PHE A 211 6.22 10.48 8.67
N GLN A 212 5.91 9.19 8.65
CA GLN A 212 4.78 8.67 9.39
C GLN A 212 5.22 8.33 10.83
N PRO A 213 4.65 8.97 11.86
CA PRO A 213 5.08 8.77 13.24
C PRO A 213 4.71 7.39 13.77
N GLN A 214 5.62 6.82 14.55
CA GLN A 214 5.46 5.55 15.27
C GLN A 214 5.37 5.84 16.77
N PHE A 215 4.40 5.21 17.42
CA PHE A 215 4.05 5.49 18.81
C PHE A 215 4.29 4.26 19.70
N SER A 216 4.72 4.51 20.94
CA SER A 216 4.74 3.49 21.98
C SER A 216 3.33 3.21 22.49
N LEU A 217 2.95 1.93 22.61
CA LEU A 217 1.67 1.58 23.23
C LEU A 217 1.65 1.80 24.75
N SER A 218 2.82 1.90 25.40
CA SER A 218 2.91 2.05 26.85
C SER A 218 2.48 3.43 27.36
N ASP A 219 2.84 4.49 26.62
CA ASP A 219 2.67 5.88 27.04
C ASP A 219 2.21 6.82 25.92
N ASP A 220 1.93 6.28 24.74
CA ASP A 220 1.48 7.02 23.55
C ASP A 220 2.49 8.05 23.02
N SER A 221 3.76 7.94 23.41
CA SER A 221 4.82 8.85 22.96
C SER A 221 5.34 8.48 21.57
N VAL A 222 5.80 9.49 20.82
CA VAL A 222 6.50 9.26 19.54
C VAL A 222 7.87 8.64 19.83
N VAL A 223 8.14 7.49 19.21
CA VAL A 223 9.39 6.72 19.37
C VAL A 223 10.19 6.60 18.07
N GLY A 224 9.58 6.93 16.94
CA GLY A 224 10.21 6.82 15.64
C GLY A 224 9.34 7.38 14.53
N ALA A 225 9.84 7.30 13.30
CA ALA A 225 9.04 7.50 12.11
C ALA A 225 9.55 6.69 10.93
N GLU A 226 8.61 6.31 10.06
CA GLU A 226 8.90 5.73 8.76
C GLU A 226 9.04 6.81 7.69
N ALA A 227 10.12 6.76 6.93
CA ALA A 227 10.35 7.66 5.80
C ALA A 227 9.62 7.18 4.55
N LEU A 228 8.69 7.99 4.07
CA LEU A 228 7.87 7.72 2.90
C LEU A 228 8.17 8.75 1.81
N ALA A 229 8.51 8.27 0.62
CA ALA A 229 8.82 9.11 -0.52
C ALA A 229 7.54 9.58 -1.23
N ARG A 230 7.52 10.85 -1.62
CA ARG A 230 6.48 11.46 -2.46
C ARG A 230 7.12 12.31 -3.55
N TRP A 231 6.64 12.17 -4.78
CA TRP A 231 7.12 13.00 -5.89
C TRP A 231 6.00 13.87 -6.43
N HIS A 232 6.13 15.18 -6.23
CA HIS A 232 5.17 16.16 -6.76
C HIS A 232 5.46 16.49 -8.23
N HIS A 233 4.98 15.65 -9.14
CA HIS A 233 5.18 15.86 -10.55
C HIS A 233 4.29 17.02 -11.07
N PRO A 234 4.80 17.98 -11.87
CA PRO A 234 4.06 19.16 -12.32
C PRO A 234 2.84 18.90 -13.22
N ILE A 235 2.56 17.65 -13.59
CA ILE A 235 1.52 17.28 -14.58
C ILE A 235 0.71 16.11 -14.05
N VAL A 236 1.38 15.04 -13.60
CA VAL A 236 0.73 13.86 -13.01
C VAL A 236 0.26 14.13 -11.57
N GLY A 237 0.83 15.14 -10.91
CA GLY A 237 0.58 15.45 -9.50
C GLY A 237 1.47 14.62 -8.58
N GLU A 238 1.05 14.46 -7.32
CA GLU A 238 1.74 13.64 -6.34
C GLU A 238 1.78 12.15 -6.75
N ILE A 239 2.97 11.56 -6.71
CA ILE A 239 3.25 10.16 -7.00
C ILE A 239 3.76 9.51 -5.70
N GLY A 240 3.12 8.41 -5.31
CA GLY A 240 3.46 7.59 -4.14
C GLY A 240 4.78 6.82 -4.29
N ALA A 241 5.21 6.17 -3.22
CA ALA A 241 6.49 5.45 -3.19
C ALA A 241 6.47 4.23 -4.13
N ASP A 242 5.38 3.46 -4.13
CA ASP A 242 5.26 2.25 -4.93
C ASP A 242 5.40 2.56 -6.42
N THR A 243 4.64 3.54 -6.91
CA THR A 243 4.71 3.88 -8.33
C THR A 243 6.02 4.58 -8.67
N LEU A 244 6.58 5.36 -7.75
CA LEU A 244 7.90 5.95 -7.93
C LEU A 244 8.98 4.87 -8.14
N PHE A 245 8.96 3.79 -7.35
CA PHE A 245 9.87 2.65 -7.51
C PHE A 245 9.60 1.86 -8.80
N GLN A 246 8.34 1.73 -9.24
CA GLN A 246 8.03 1.12 -10.55
C GLN A 246 8.61 1.94 -11.71
N ILE A 247 8.51 3.28 -11.65
CA ILE A 247 9.14 4.16 -12.66
C ILE A 247 10.66 3.96 -12.63
N ALA A 248 11.26 3.91 -11.43
CA ALA A 248 12.69 3.68 -11.27
C ALA A 248 13.15 2.32 -11.78
N GLU A 249 12.36 1.26 -11.62
CA GLU A 249 12.66 -0.07 -12.15
C GLU A 249 12.72 -0.08 -13.67
N ARG A 250 11.76 0.57 -14.33
CA ARG A 250 11.73 0.70 -15.80
C ARG A 250 12.89 1.54 -16.32
N ALA A 251 13.30 2.54 -15.54
CA ALA A 251 14.43 3.41 -15.86
C ALA A 251 15.80 2.79 -15.49
N ASP A 252 15.87 1.63 -14.84
CA ASP A 252 17.10 1.05 -14.27
C ASP A 252 17.81 1.96 -13.23
N HIS A 253 17.01 2.69 -12.44
CA HIS A 253 17.48 3.68 -11.45
C HIS A 253 17.01 3.40 -10.01
N VAL A 254 16.53 2.19 -9.70
CA VAL A 254 16.06 1.80 -8.35
C VAL A 254 17.12 2.07 -7.27
N ALA A 255 18.37 1.66 -7.51
CA ALA A 255 19.45 1.86 -6.54
C ALA A 255 19.77 3.35 -6.32
N GLN A 256 19.68 4.18 -7.37
CA GLN A 256 19.89 5.62 -7.27
C GLN A 256 18.76 6.29 -6.48
N LEU A 257 17.51 5.90 -6.75
CA LEU A 257 16.34 6.38 -6.02
C LEU A 257 16.37 5.98 -4.54
N SER A 258 16.60 4.69 -4.25
CA SER A 258 16.71 4.15 -2.89
C SER A 258 17.77 4.92 -2.08
N ARG A 259 18.95 5.10 -2.67
CA ARG A 259 20.02 5.90 -2.06
C ARG A 259 19.62 7.35 -1.85
N HIS A 260 18.99 8.00 -2.83
CA HIS A 260 18.52 9.38 -2.70
C HIS A 260 17.54 9.53 -1.54
N ILE A 261 16.54 8.64 -1.45
CA ILE A 261 15.56 8.60 -0.36
C ILE A 261 16.26 8.46 0.99
N ALA A 262 17.16 7.47 1.12
CA ALA A 262 17.88 7.22 2.37
C ALA A 262 18.76 8.41 2.77
N GLU A 263 19.50 9.00 1.83
CA GLU A 263 20.35 10.18 2.11
C GLU A 263 19.52 11.37 2.62
N ARG A 264 18.34 11.60 2.03
CA ARG A 264 17.45 12.70 2.43
C ARG A 264 16.76 12.44 3.77
N ALA A 265 16.27 11.22 3.98
CA ALA A 265 15.66 10.80 5.24
C ALA A 265 16.66 10.96 6.40
N LEU A 266 17.89 10.45 6.23
CA LEU A 266 18.97 10.60 7.21
C LEU A 266 19.30 12.06 7.48
N THR A 267 19.38 12.89 6.44
CA THR A 267 19.71 14.31 6.57
C THR A 267 18.66 15.04 7.41
N LYS A 268 17.37 14.84 7.13
CA LYS A 268 16.26 15.44 7.90
C LYS A 268 16.25 14.95 9.35
N ALA A 269 16.45 13.64 9.54
CA ALA A 269 16.42 13.01 10.86
C ALA A 269 17.55 13.44 11.81
N THR A 270 18.62 14.07 11.31
CA THR A 270 19.68 14.62 12.18
C THR A 270 19.17 15.66 13.17
N ALA A 271 18.10 16.38 12.84
CA ALA A 271 17.51 17.41 13.69
C ALA A 271 16.53 16.86 14.75
N TRP A 272 16.30 15.55 14.77
CA TRP A 272 15.36 14.90 15.68
C TRP A 272 15.94 14.67 17.07
N ARG A 273 15.06 14.50 18.06
CA ARG A 273 15.42 14.13 19.43
C ARG A 273 16.23 12.80 19.44
N PRO A 274 17.26 12.64 20.29
CA PRO A 274 18.23 11.53 20.17
C PRO A 274 17.68 10.10 20.31
N ASP A 275 16.51 9.94 20.91
CA ASP A 275 15.80 8.68 21.13
C ASP A 275 14.85 8.30 19.99
N ILE A 276 14.56 9.22 19.07
CA ILE A 276 13.69 8.97 17.93
C ILE A 276 14.43 8.15 16.86
N ARG A 277 13.83 7.02 16.48
CA ARG A 277 14.32 6.13 15.42
C ARG A 277 13.81 6.56 14.04
N LEU A 278 14.55 6.16 13.01
CA LEU A 278 14.19 6.35 11.61
C LEU A 278 14.07 4.99 10.93
N SER A 279 12.89 4.69 10.41
CA SER A 279 12.63 3.54 9.54
C SER A 279 12.83 3.94 8.07
N ILE A 280 13.55 3.11 7.31
CA ILE A 280 13.78 3.27 5.86
C ILE A 280 13.52 1.94 5.16
N ASN A 281 12.67 1.97 4.14
CA ASN A 281 12.41 0.84 3.25
C ASN A 281 13.63 0.50 2.40
N ILE A 282 13.93 -0.80 2.26
CA ILE A 282 15.04 -1.29 1.44
C ILE A 282 14.55 -2.24 0.35
N THR A 283 15.13 -2.09 -0.84
CA THR A 283 14.69 -2.82 -2.03
C THR A 283 15.41 -4.16 -2.18
N PRO A 284 14.88 -5.11 -2.99
CA PRO A 284 15.62 -6.34 -3.33
C PRO A 284 16.98 -6.04 -3.97
N SER A 285 17.05 -5.01 -4.81
CA SER A 285 18.29 -4.58 -5.49
C SER A 285 19.36 -4.09 -4.51
N ASP A 286 18.95 -3.45 -3.42
CA ASP A 286 19.86 -3.02 -2.35
C ASP A 286 20.50 -4.24 -1.66
N LEU A 287 19.70 -5.25 -1.30
CA LEU A 287 20.19 -6.46 -0.64
C LEU A 287 20.96 -7.40 -1.59
N ALA A 288 20.78 -7.25 -2.90
CA ALA A 288 21.57 -7.96 -3.89
C ALA A 288 23.02 -7.43 -3.98
N ALA A 289 23.29 -6.20 -3.53
CA ALA A 289 24.62 -5.59 -3.58
C ALA A 289 25.47 -5.97 -2.35
N ASP A 290 26.58 -6.69 -2.56
CA ASP A 290 27.45 -7.18 -1.47
C ASP A 290 28.05 -6.07 -0.59
N ASN A 291 28.24 -4.87 -1.15
CA ASN A 291 28.77 -3.70 -0.45
C ASN A 291 27.69 -2.84 0.25
N PHE A 292 26.40 -3.14 0.08
CA PHE A 292 25.29 -2.32 0.58
C PHE A 292 25.44 -1.96 2.06
N ALA A 293 25.68 -2.96 2.93
CA ALA A 293 25.83 -2.73 4.36
C ALA A 293 26.96 -1.74 4.70
N THR A 294 28.06 -1.78 3.94
CA THR A 294 29.20 -0.88 4.15
C THR A 294 28.89 0.52 3.63
N ASP A 295 28.29 0.61 2.45
CA ASP A 295 27.98 1.90 1.82
C ASP A 295 26.88 2.64 2.58
N PHE A 296 25.86 1.92 3.04
CA PHE A 296 24.80 2.45 3.90
C PHE A 296 25.36 2.98 5.23
N ALA A 297 26.25 2.22 5.87
CA ALA A 297 26.89 2.66 7.12
C ALA A 297 27.77 3.90 6.93
N GLN A 298 28.52 3.98 5.82
CA GLN A 298 29.28 5.18 5.48
C GLN A 298 28.37 6.37 5.20
N MET A 299 27.23 6.15 4.53
CA MET A 299 26.22 7.16 4.26
C MET A 299 25.63 7.73 5.56
N ALA A 300 25.15 6.88 6.46
CA ALA A 300 24.66 7.29 7.78
C ALA A 300 25.73 8.06 8.57
N LYS A 301 26.98 7.58 8.56
CA LYS A 301 28.11 8.25 9.20
C LYS A 301 28.39 9.64 8.61
N ARG A 302 28.37 9.79 7.27
CA ARG A 302 28.57 11.10 6.60
C ARG A 302 27.47 12.09 6.95
N ARG A 303 26.22 11.62 7.11
CA ARG A 303 25.09 12.45 7.52
C ARG A 303 25.06 12.71 9.03
N GLY A 304 25.84 11.96 9.84
CA GLY A 304 25.90 12.14 11.29
C GLY A 304 24.72 11.49 12.03
N PHE A 305 24.03 10.53 11.42
CA PHE A 305 22.93 9.81 12.06
C PHE A 305 23.41 8.46 12.63
N PRO A 306 23.20 8.17 13.93
CA PRO A 306 23.61 6.91 14.54
C PRO A 306 22.92 5.69 13.93
N LEU A 307 23.68 4.66 13.56
CA LEU A 307 23.15 3.41 13.01
C LEU A 307 22.20 2.69 13.98
N SER A 308 22.42 2.83 15.28
CA SER A 308 21.55 2.29 16.34
C SER A 308 20.15 2.90 16.38
N ARG A 309 19.93 4.02 15.69
CA ARG A 309 18.63 4.67 15.54
C ARG A 309 17.95 4.34 14.21
N ILE A 310 18.59 3.54 13.36
CA ILE A 310 18.04 3.16 12.06
C ILE A 310 17.36 1.81 12.19
N THR A 311 16.14 1.73 11.68
CA THR A 311 15.44 0.50 11.35
C THR A 311 15.38 0.39 9.83
N LEU A 312 15.81 -0.75 9.27
CA LEU A 312 15.61 -1.03 7.84
C LEU A 312 14.45 -1.99 7.68
N GLU A 313 13.55 -1.66 6.77
CA GLU A 313 12.30 -2.39 6.55
C GLU A 313 12.39 -3.18 5.25
N ILE A 314 12.17 -4.48 5.34
CA ILE A 314 12.19 -5.42 4.21
C ILE A 314 10.80 -5.99 4.00
N THR A 315 10.33 -6.04 2.76
CA THR A 315 9.10 -6.75 2.43
C THR A 315 9.36 -8.24 2.27
N GLU A 316 8.31 -9.07 2.41
CA GLU A 316 8.41 -10.52 2.21
C GLU A 316 8.90 -10.91 0.79
N GLN A 317 8.60 -10.07 -0.21
CA GLN A 317 8.98 -10.32 -1.61
C GLN A 317 10.49 -10.30 -1.82
N VAL A 318 11.22 -9.48 -1.05
CA VAL A 318 12.69 -9.44 -1.05
C VAL A 318 13.30 -10.82 -0.72
N LEU A 319 12.57 -11.64 0.01
CA LEU A 319 13.07 -12.89 0.60
C LEU A 319 12.95 -14.10 -0.31
N LEU A 320 12.23 -13.98 -1.44
CA LEU A 320 11.90 -15.09 -2.34
C LEU A 320 13.03 -15.49 -3.31
N ALA A 321 14.06 -14.65 -3.48
CA ALA A 321 15.06 -14.86 -4.54
C ALA A 321 16.39 -15.46 -4.06
N GLU A 322 16.96 -15.04 -2.91
CA GLU A 322 18.31 -15.45 -2.50
C GLU A 322 18.54 -15.36 -0.96
N THR A 323 17.86 -16.19 -0.17
CA THR A 323 17.85 -16.10 1.30
C THR A 323 19.25 -16.08 1.94
N ASP A 324 20.20 -16.90 1.47
CA ASP A 324 21.56 -16.95 2.04
C ASP A 324 22.35 -15.64 1.85
N ARG A 325 22.15 -14.94 0.72
CA ARG A 325 22.81 -13.65 0.49
C ARG A 325 22.18 -12.58 1.37
N VAL A 326 20.85 -12.52 1.36
CA VAL A 326 20.08 -11.58 2.18
C VAL A 326 20.47 -11.71 3.65
N GLU A 327 20.52 -12.94 4.17
CA GLU A 327 20.95 -13.21 5.54
C GLU A 327 22.32 -12.61 5.84
N ARG A 328 23.34 -12.84 4.98
CA ARG A 328 24.68 -12.29 5.19
C ARG A 328 24.71 -10.76 5.23
N VAL A 329 23.96 -10.10 4.35
CA VAL A 329 23.89 -8.63 4.31
C VAL A 329 23.22 -8.09 5.57
N LEU A 330 22.10 -8.69 5.98
CA LEU A 330 21.37 -8.30 7.19
C LEU A 330 22.20 -8.55 8.46
N GLN A 331 22.91 -9.69 8.56
CA GLN A 331 23.83 -9.95 9.67
C GLN A 331 24.93 -8.88 9.78
N ARG A 332 25.44 -8.40 8.64
CA ARG A 332 26.44 -7.33 8.62
C ARG A 332 25.86 -5.99 9.07
N LEU A 333 24.64 -5.65 8.66
CA LEU A 333 23.92 -4.47 9.13
C LEU A 333 23.65 -4.53 10.64
N LYS A 334 23.23 -5.70 11.14
CA LYS A 334 23.02 -5.97 12.57
C LYS A 334 24.30 -5.81 13.38
N ALA A 335 25.43 -6.31 12.89
CA ALA A 335 26.74 -6.13 13.53
C ALA A 335 27.17 -4.65 13.61
N LEU A 336 26.61 -3.79 12.75
CA LEU A 336 26.83 -2.35 12.75
C LEU A 336 25.84 -1.58 13.64
N GLY A 337 24.88 -2.28 14.25
CA GLY A 337 23.90 -1.73 15.19
C GLY A 337 22.56 -1.34 14.57
N VAL A 338 22.35 -1.58 13.28
CA VAL A 338 21.06 -1.31 12.61
C VAL A 338 20.03 -2.34 13.05
N SER A 339 18.77 -1.92 13.24
CA SER A 339 17.66 -2.85 13.47
C SER A 339 16.99 -3.25 12.16
N ILE A 340 16.43 -4.46 12.08
CA ILE A 340 15.73 -4.96 10.89
C ILE A 340 14.26 -5.22 11.23
N ALA A 341 13.35 -4.69 10.40
CA ALA A 341 11.92 -4.96 10.48
C ALA A 341 11.46 -5.74 9.25
N LEU A 342 10.65 -6.78 9.47
CA LEU A 342 9.90 -7.42 8.40
C LEU A 342 8.57 -6.68 8.24
N ASP A 343 8.37 -6.11 7.04
CA ASP A 343 7.24 -5.27 6.68
C ASP A 343 6.09 -6.06 6.02
N ASP A 344 4.88 -5.50 6.06
CA ASP A 344 3.65 -6.06 5.49
C ASP A 344 3.30 -7.49 5.98
N PHE A 345 3.74 -7.88 7.18
CA PHE A 345 3.52 -9.25 7.66
C PHE A 345 2.03 -9.50 7.90
N GLY A 346 1.52 -10.57 7.27
CA GLY A 346 0.12 -10.96 7.33
C GLY A 346 -0.72 -10.49 6.15
N ALA A 347 -0.22 -9.57 5.31
CA ALA A 347 -0.93 -9.13 4.12
C ALA A 347 -1.04 -10.23 3.04
N GLY A 348 -0.12 -11.22 3.06
CA GLY A 348 -0.04 -12.30 2.08
C GLY A 348 0.43 -13.64 2.67
N PHE A 349 1.30 -14.36 1.96
CA PHE A 349 1.84 -15.64 2.41
C PHE A 349 2.95 -15.47 3.45
N CYS A 350 2.58 -15.54 4.73
CA CYS A 350 3.55 -15.57 5.82
C CYS A 350 4.45 -16.81 5.74
N ASN A 351 5.71 -16.63 5.34
CA ASN A 351 6.71 -17.70 5.42
C ASN A 351 7.48 -17.62 6.74
N PHE A 352 7.02 -18.41 7.72
CA PHE A 352 7.67 -18.53 9.03
C PHE A 352 9.13 -18.98 8.99
N HIS A 353 9.59 -19.57 7.87
CA HIS A 353 11.00 -19.90 7.71
C HIS A 353 11.89 -18.66 7.82
N TYR A 354 11.46 -17.54 7.24
CA TYR A 354 12.25 -16.31 7.27
C TYR A 354 12.43 -15.75 8.68
N LEU A 355 11.39 -15.83 9.51
CA LEU A 355 11.45 -15.43 10.91
C LEU A 355 12.45 -16.26 11.73
N LYS A 356 12.77 -17.47 11.27
CA LYS A 356 13.72 -18.37 11.94
C LYS A 356 15.17 -18.10 11.53
N VAL A 357 15.41 -17.73 10.26
CA VAL A 357 16.78 -17.67 9.70
C VAL A 357 17.32 -16.24 9.60
N LEU A 358 16.45 -15.25 9.47
CA LEU A 358 16.88 -13.86 9.31
C LEU A 358 17.01 -13.17 10.67
N PRO A 359 17.99 -12.25 10.83
CA PRO A 359 18.20 -11.56 12.09
C PRO A 359 17.24 -10.36 12.23
N ILE A 360 15.95 -10.65 12.35
CA ILE A 360 14.86 -9.67 12.45
C ILE A 360 14.70 -9.21 13.91
N ASP A 361 14.42 -7.91 14.12
CA ASP A 361 14.12 -7.32 15.43
C ASP A 361 12.64 -6.96 15.59
N PHE A 362 12.01 -6.58 14.48
CA PHE A 362 10.64 -6.10 14.46
C PHE A 362 9.79 -6.85 13.45
N LEU A 363 8.55 -7.08 13.82
CA LEU A 363 7.50 -7.55 12.94
C LEU A 363 6.48 -6.42 12.78
N LYS A 364 6.35 -5.86 11.56
CA LYS A 364 5.30 -4.88 11.24
C LYS A 364 4.09 -5.64 10.72
N LEU A 365 2.98 -5.56 11.44
CA LEU A 365 1.72 -6.19 11.07
C LEU A 365 0.92 -5.23 10.22
N ASP A 366 0.64 -5.63 8.96
CA ASP A 366 -0.20 -4.86 8.06
C ASP A 366 -1.59 -4.62 8.67
N ARG A 367 -2.23 -3.52 8.26
CA ARG A 367 -3.57 -3.12 8.73
C ARG A 367 -4.64 -4.19 8.54
N SER A 368 -4.49 -5.09 7.56
CA SER A 368 -5.42 -6.20 7.37
C SER A 368 -5.46 -7.14 8.57
N MET A 369 -4.41 -7.19 9.40
CA MET A 369 -4.40 -7.94 10.65
C MET A 369 -5.34 -7.36 11.72
N LEU A 370 -5.77 -6.11 11.57
CA LEU A 370 -6.81 -5.50 12.41
C LEU A 370 -8.22 -5.67 11.83
N ALA A 371 -8.36 -6.14 10.60
CA ALA A 371 -9.68 -6.35 10.00
C ALA A 371 -10.45 -7.41 10.82
N GLY A 372 -11.63 -7.03 11.30
CA GLY A 372 -12.51 -7.95 12.03
C GLY A 372 -12.12 -8.27 13.48
N VAL A 373 -10.93 -7.89 13.98
CA VAL A 373 -10.47 -8.31 15.33
C VAL A 373 -11.39 -7.85 16.47
N LEU A 374 -12.11 -6.74 16.33
CA LEU A 374 -13.06 -6.28 17.34
C LEU A 374 -14.36 -7.10 17.35
N ALA A 375 -14.79 -7.63 16.20
CA ALA A 375 -16.07 -8.32 16.04
C ALA A 375 -15.95 -9.86 16.06
N ASN A 376 -14.87 -10.40 15.51
CA ASN A 376 -14.74 -11.83 15.19
C ASN A 376 -13.73 -12.51 16.11
N SER A 377 -14.16 -13.60 16.77
CA SER A 377 -13.29 -14.38 17.65
C SER A 377 -12.17 -15.12 16.90
N ARG A 378 -12.40 -15.47 15.63
CA ARG A 378 -11.40 -16.12 14.78
C ARG A 378 -10.26 -15.16 14.45
N ASP A 379 -10.59 -13.93 14.05
CA ASP A 379 -9.58 -12.91 13.70
C ASP A 379 -8.75 -12.55 14.94
N ARG A 380 -9.37 -12.44 16.12
CA ARG A 380 -8.64 -12.32 17.40
C ARG A 380 -7.71 -13.49 17.69
N ALA A 381 -8.15 -14.72 17.42
CA ALA A 381 -7.34 -15.90 17.66
C ALA A 381 -6.12 -15.94 16.73
N VAL A 382 -6.28 -15.53 15.47
CA VAL A 382 -5.17 -15.40 14.51
C VAL A 382 -4.18 -14.33 14.97
N PHE A 383 -4.66 -13.13 15.31
CA PHE A 383 -3.82 -12.05 15.83
C PHE A 383 -3.02 -12.50 17.07
N ARG A 384 -3.68 -13.14 18.04
CA ARG A 384 -3.03 -13.71 19.23
C ARG A 384 -1.98 -14.76 18.93
N ALA A 385 -2.22 -15.61 17.94
CA ALA A 385 -1.24 -16.61 17.53
C ALA A 385 0.03 -15.95 16.97
N ILE A 386 -0.14 -14.89 16.16
CA ILE A 386 0.97 -14.10 15.62
C ILE A 386 1.74 -13.43 16.77
N MET A 387 1.05 -12.80 17.73
CA MET A 387 1.68 -12.20 18.91
C MET A 387 2.44 -13.22 19.75
N GLY A 388 1.84 -14.39 19.99
CA GLY A 388 2.49 -15.49 20.72
C GLY A 388 3.76 -15.99 20.02
N MET A 389 3.74 -16.07 18.69
CA MET A 389 4.92 -16.40 17.90
C MET A 389 5.99 -15.32 17.98
N ALA A 390 5.63 -14.05 17.77
CA ALA A 390 6.57 -12.94 17.84
C ALA A 390 7.29 -12.92 19.20
N LYS A 391 6.54 -13.08 20.29
CA LYS A 391 7.08 -13.22 21.65
C LYS A 391 8.02 -14.43 21.79
N ALA A 392 7.67 -15.58 21.23
CA ALA A 392 8.51 -16.78 21.29
C ALA A 392 9.84 -16.62 20.52
N LEU A 393 9.88 -15.73 19.53
CA LEU A 393 11.04 -15.41 18.73
C LEU A 393 11.78 -14.13 19.19
N ASP A 394 11.37 -13.54 20.33
CA ASP A 394 11.90 -12.29 20.85
C ASP A 394 11.79 -11.09 19.87
N LEU A 395 10.73 -11.09 19.05
CA LEU A 395 10.41 -10.04 18.08
C LEU A 395 9.50 -9.00 18.71
N ARG A 396 9.82 -7.72 18.48
CA ARG A 396 8.93 -6.60 18.86
C ARG A 396 7.92 -6.37 17.76
N VAL A 397 6.65 -6.22 18.13
CA VAL A 397 5.58 -6.02 17.15
C VAL A 397 5.20 -4.55 17.04
N LEU A 398 5.12 -4.06 15.80
CA LEU A 398 4.54 -2.78 15.43
C LEU A 398 3.28 -3.07 14.61
N VAL A 399 2.14 -2.49 14.99
CA VAL A 399 0.89 -2.67 14.23
C VAL A 399 0.61 -1.43 13.38
N GLU A 400 0.35 -1.65 12.10
CA GLU A 400 0.11 -0.59 11.13
C GLU A 400 -1.38 -0.35 10.88
N GLY A 401 -1.69 0.84 10.36
CA GLY A 401 -3.06 1.24 10.02
C GLY A 401 -4.01 1.19 11.21
N VAL A 402 -3.54 1.56 12.40
CA VAL A 402 -4.44 1.81 13.54
C VAL A 402 -5.21 3.11 13.28
N GLU A 403 -6.52 3.01 13.22
CA GLU A 403 -7.44 4.09 12.88
C GLU A 403 -8.37 4.47 14.05
N THR A 404 -8.65 3.55 14.98
CA THR A 404 -9.58 3.80 16.10
C THR A 404 -8.98 3.51 17.48
N GLU A 405 -9.48 4.20 18.52
CA GLU A 405 -9.05 3.95 19.90
C GLU A 405 -9.39 2.54 20.37
N GLU A 406 -10.46 1.93 19.86
CA GLU A 406 -10.81 0.54 20.15
C GLU A 406 -9.77 -0.43 19.59
N GLN A 407 -9.27 -0.18 18.37
CA GLN A 407 -8.16 -0.95 17.79
C GLN A 407 -6.89 -0.79 18.64
N ARG A 408 -6.55 0.45 19.03
CA ARG A 408 -5.39 0.75 19.89
C ARG A 408 -5.50 0.04 21.24
N ALA A 409 -6.66 0.08 21.87
CA ALA A 409 -6.92 -0.58 23.15
C ALA A 409 -6.82 -2.10 23.03
N PHE A 410 -7.30 -2.68 21.92
CA PHE A 410 -7.16 -4.10 21.64
C PHE A 410 -5.68 -4.51 21.53
N ILE A 411 -4.90 -3.85 20.67
CA ILE A 411 -3.48 -4.22 20.49
C ILE A 411 -2.63 -3.96 21.74
N ALA A 412 -2.97 -2.94 22.53
CA ALA A 412 -2.34 -2.71 23.83
C ALA A 412 -2.59 -3.87 24.81
N ALA A 413 -3.80 -4.44 24.80
CA ALA A 413 -4.15 -5.59 25.64
C ALA A 413 -3.47 -6.90 25.19
N GLU A 414 -2.96 -6.97 23.96
CA GLU A 414 -2.23 -8.11 23.41
C GLU A 414 -0.70 -7.94 23.51
N ASP A 415 -0.21 -7.01 24.35
CA ASP A 415 1.21 -6.71 24.58
C ASP A 415 1.97 -6.29 23.31
N CYS A 416 1.32 -5.63 22.34
CA CYS A 416 2.03 -5.02 21.22
C CYS A 416 2.95 -3.89 21.73
N ALA A 417 4.11 -3.72 21.09
CA ALA A 417 5.09 -2.74 21.54
C ALA A 417 4.81 -1.35 20.95
N TYR A 418 4.50 -1.30 19.66
CA TYR A 418 4.39 -0.06 18.90
C TYR A 418 3.17 -0.08 17.98
N TYR A 419 2.75 1.11 17.56
CA TYR A 419 1.75 1.25 16.53
C TYR A 419 2.01 2.47 15.63
N GLN A 420 1.47 2.43 14.42
CA GLN A 420 1.38 3.58 13.51
C GLN A 420 0.04 3.57 12.76
N GLY A 421 -0.47 4.73 12.40
CA GLY A 421 -1.72 4.86 11.66
C GLY A 421 -2.44 6.19 11.87
N PHE A 422 -3.53 6.37 11.11
CA PHE A 422 -4.30 7.61 11.06
C PHE A 422 -4.99 7.99 12.37
N LEU A 423 -5.07 7.08 13.35
CA LEU A 423 -5.55 7.39 14.70
C LEU A 423 -4.80 8.58 15.32
N ARG A 424 -3.51 8.74 15.01
CA ARG A 424 -2.69 9.88 15.47
C ARG A 424 -2.29 10.79 14.32
N ALA A 425 -1.69 10.23 13.27
CA ALA A 425 -1.30 10.97 12.09
C ALA A 425 -0.93 10.06 10.91
N GLY A 426 -1.21 10.56 9.71
CA GLY A 426 -0.60 10.05 8.48
C GLY A 426 0.87 10.49 8.33
N ALA A 427 1.39 10.40 7.12
CA ALA A 427 2.72 10.89 6.78
C ALA A 427 2.77 12.43 6.88
N LEU A 428 3.80 12.97 7.55
CA LEU A 428 3.93 14.39 7.84
C LEU A 428 5.22 14.97 7.24
N PRO A 429 5.23 16.25 6.81
CA PRO A 429 6.47 16.95 6.54
C PRO A 429 7.38 17.01 7.78
N ASP A 430 8.71 17.02 7.57
CA ASP A 430 9.72 17.02 8.65
C ASP A 430 9.45 18.02 9.77
N VAL A 431 9.05 19.26 9.42
CA VAL A 431 8.80 20.32 10.41
C VAL A 431 7.65 19.92 11.35
N THR A 432 6.53 19.47 10.78
CA THR A 432 5.35 19.05 11.54
C THR A 432 5.63 17.80 12.36
N PHE A 433 6.36 16.83 11.80
CA PHE A 433 6.80 15.65 12.54
C PHE A 433 7.65 16.03 13.76
N ARG A 434 8.60 16.96 13.59
CA ARG A 434 9.47 17.40 14.68
C ARG A 434 8.70 18.10 15.79
N GLU A 435 7.72 18.93 15.47
CA GLU A 435 6.83 19.56 16.46
C GLU A 435 6.09 18.48 17.27
N MET A 436 5.52 17.49 16.58
CA MET A 436 4.85 16.36 17.21
C MET A 436 5.78 15.53 18.11
N ALA A 437 7.01 15.25 17.66
CA ALA A 437 7.98 14.47 18.42
C ALA A 437 8.54 15.21 19.67
N THR A 438 8.25 16.51 19.81
CA THR A 438 8.61 17.30 21.00
C THR A 438 7.48 17.49 22.01
N ALA A 439 6.24 17.25 21.61
CA ALA A 439 5.07 17.24 22.49
C ALA A 439 5.06 15.98 23.38
#